data_AF-A0A542M348-F1
#
_entry.id   AF-A0A542M348-F1
#
_cell.length_a   1.000
_cell.length_b   1.000
_cell.length_c   1.000
_cell.angle_alpha   90.00
_cell.angle_beta   90.00
_cell.angle_gamma   90.00
#
_symmetry.space_group_name_H-M   'P 1'
#
loop_
_entity.id
_entity.type
_entity.pdbx_description
1 polymer ?
#
loop_
_entity_poly.entity_id
_entity_poly.type
_entity_poly.pdbx_seq_one_letter_code
_entity_poly.pdbx_strand_id
1 'polypeptide(L)'
;MMIRFPAVALAIPILFAAAPALAVELSGALVSSTGTLPPAVKVVAQGESFGQSPIAGKVEGGRYLIQMPDTGRYHIVVRAEGWEAAPKLIWDPKTAGALDILVYPAEVPEPALAAELIEMGSQERVKPGDRAREKRLGAIIDAKGWPSVSMVGYEAAAGAWTVVQHASPAFLKRCLPLMQAAAGKQEINPQHLALSIDRARVEAGKPQVYGSQLRDGKGGKLEPYPIEDAAHIEARRAAMGMEPLADYLARVGH
;
A
#
# COMPACT_ATOMS: atom_id res chain seq x y z
N MET A 1 70.91 -36.61 7.27
CA MET A 1 69.51 -37.08 7.23
C MET A 1 68.63 -35.94 7.71
N MET A 2 68.07 -35.14 6.79
CA MET A 2 67.32 -33.92 7.10
C MET A 2 65.83 -34.26 7.19
N ILE A 3 65.22 -34.00 8.34
CA ILE A 3 63.81 -34.27 8.63
C ILE A 3 63.00 -33.04 8.19
N ARG A 4 62.07 -33.23 7.25
CA ARG A 4 61.05 -32.26 6.84
C ARG A 4 59.94 -32.21 7.90
N PHE A 5 59.57 -31.02 8.35
CA PHE A 5 58.32 -30.76 9.07
C PHE A 5 57.22 -30.34 8.09
N PRO A 6 55.96 -30.78 8.26
CA PRO A 6 54.87 -30.35 7.38
C PRO A 6 54.38 -28.95 7.78
N ALA A 7 54.09 -28.13 6.77
CA ALA A 7 53.44 -26.84 6.95
C ALA A 7 51.95 -27.05 7.25
N VAL A 8 51.50 -26.58 8.42
CA VAL A 8 50.07 -26.51 8.76
C VAL A 8 49.53 -25.21 8.16
N ALA A 9 48.66 -25.34 7.14
CA ALA A 9 47.91 -24.21 6.60
C ALA A 9 46.73 -23.89 7.54
N LEU A 10 46.82 -22.79 8.29
CA LEU A 10 45.68 -22.23 9.01
C LEU A 10 44.75 -21.55 8.00
N ALA A 11 43.60 -22.16 7.72
CA ALA A 11 42.49 -21.49 7.07
C ALA A 11 41.82 -20.55 8.09
N ILE A 12 42.01 -19.23 7.92
CA ILE A 12 41.28 -18.22 8.69
C ILE A 12 39.89 -18.08 8.05
N PRO A 13 38.79 -18.42 8.74
CA PRO A 13 37.46 -18.11 8.22
C PRO A 13 37.29 -16.60 8.20
N ILE A 14 37.14 -16.02 7.01
CA ILE A 14 36.75 -14.62 6.86
C ILE A 14 35.27 -14.54 7.26
N LEU A 15 35.04 -14.21 8.52
CA LEU A 15 33.73 -13.84 9.02
C LEU A 15 33.37 -12.48 8.41
N PHE A 16 32.53 -12.46 7.38
CA PHE A 16 31.86 -11.23 6.96
C PHE A 16 30.89 -10.84 8.07
N ALA A 17 31.36 -10.05 9.04
CA ALA A 17 30.47 -9.33 9.94
C ALA A 17 29.75 -8.28 9.08
N ALA A 18 28.48 -8.54 8.74
CA ALA A 18 27.62 -7.51 8.19
C ALA A 18 27.60 -6.34 9.18
N ALA A 19 27.91 -5.13 8.69
CA ALA A 19 27.74 -3.93 9.51
C ALA A 19 26.31 -3.91 10.08
N PRO A 20 26.11 -3.52 11.34
CA PRO A 20 24.76 -3.47 11.89
C PRO A 20 23.94 -2.50 11.04
N ALA A 21 22.83 -2.99 10.48
CA ALA A 21 21.87 -2.13 9.80
C ALA A 21 21.49 -1.00 10.76
N LEU A 22 21.55 0.25 10.29
CA LEU A 22 21.11 1.38 11.12
C LEU A 22 19.62 1.19 11.42
N ALA A 23 19.20 1.50 12.64
CA ALA A 23 17.80 1.40 13.00
C ALA A 23 17.08 2.71 12.65
N VAL A 24 15.90 2.60 12.05
CA VAL A 24 14.95 3.71 11.91
C VAL A 24 13.76 3.47 12.81
N GLU A 25 13.21 4.58 13.29
CA GLU A 25 11.97 4.58 14.06
C GLU A 25 10.79 4.83 13.12
N LEU A 26 9.86 3.87 13.09
CA LEU A 26 8.57 4.03 12.46
C LEU A 26 7.51 4.21 13.55
N SER A 27 6.68 5.25 13.43
CA SER A 27 5.61 5.51 14.39
C SER A 27 4.35 6.06 13.73
N GLY A 28 3.24 6.03 14.45
CA GLY A 28 1.95 6.51 13.98
C GLY A 28 0.86 6.40 15.05
N ALA A 29 -0.29 6.98 14.76
CA ALA A 29 -1.50 6.81 15.56
C ALA A 29 -2.30 5.57 15.10
N LEU A 30 -2.93 4.90 16.05
CA LEU A 30 -4.04 4.00 15.80
C LEU A 30 -5.31 4.85 15.81
N VAL A 31 -5.99 4.92 14.67
CA VAL A 31 -7.24 5.68 14.50
C VAL A 31 -8.37 4.67 14.44
N SER A 32 -9.46 4.91 15.17
CA SER A 32 -10.62 4.01 15.16
C SER A 32 -11.80 4.62 14.43
N SER A 33 -12.43 3.83 13.57
CA SER A 33 -13.70 4.19 12.92
C SER A 33 -14.86 4.38 13.91
N THR A 34 -14.80 3.78 15.09
CA THR A 34 -15.84 3.87 16.13
C THR A 34 -15.53 4.91 17.21
N GLY A 35 -14.34 5.52 17.15
CA GLY A 35 -13.82 6.39 18.21
C GLY A 35 -13.24 5.65 19.43
N THR A 36 -13.32 4.31 19.47
CA THR A 36 -12.73 3.48 20.54
C THR A 36 -11.70 2.51 19.98
N LEU A 37 -10.56 2.35 20.67
CA LEU A 37 -9.52 1.39 20.27
C LEU A 37 -9.77 -0.01 20.85
N PRO A 38 -9.24 -1.08 20.21
CA PRO A 38 -9.34 -2.42 20.75
C PRO A 38 -8.62 -2.52 22.11
N PRO A 39 -9.10 -3.36 23.06
CA PRO A 39 -8.48 -3.50 24.38
C PRO A 39 -7.02 -3.98 24.34
N ALA A 40 -6.68 -4.83 23.36
CA ALA A 40 -5.33 -5.34 23.16
C ALA A 40 -4.96 -5.26 21.68
N VAL A 41 -3.90 -4.50 21.38
CA VAL A 41 -3.41 -4.30 20.02
C VAL A 41 -1.95 -4.67 19.95
N LYS A 42 -1.59 -5.49 18.96
CA LYS A 42 -0.21 -5.77 18.58
C LYS A 42 0.04 -5.19 17.20
N VAL A 43 1.05 -4.34 17.08
CA VAL A 43 1.53 -3.84 15.79
C VAL A 43 2.84 -4.56 15.48
N VAL A 44 2.94 -5.15 14.31
CA VAL A 44 4.10 -5.96 13.91
C VAL A 44 4.56 -5.55 12.53
N ALA A 45 5.86 -5.32 12.37
CA ALA A 45 6.48 -5.21 11.05
C ALA A 45 6.94 -6.59 10.58
N GLN A 46 6.40 -7.04 9.46
CA GLN A 46 6.75 -8.31 8.84
C GLN A 46 7.60 -8.04 7.60
N GLY A 47 8.85 -8.51 7.62
CA GLY A 47 9.75 -8.40 6.47
C GLY A 47 9.33 -9.32 5.32
N GLU A 48 9.53 -8.88 4.08
CA GLU A 48 9.24 -9.70 2.89
C GLU A 48 10.35 -10.73 2.58
N SER A 49 11.57 -10.51 3.08
CA SER A 49 12.68 -11.44 2.82
C SER A 49 12.56 -12.71 3.66
N PHE A 50 12.78 -13.85 3.02
CA PHE A 50 12.76 -15.16 3.69
C PHE A 50 13.72 -15.18 4.90
N GLY A 51 13.22 -15.60 6.05
CA GLY A 51 13.99 -15.67 7.30
C GLY A 51 14.04 -14.39 8.14
N GLN A 52 13.45 -13.27 7.67
CA GLN A 52 13.27 -12.10 8.52
C GLN A 52 12.22 -12.36 9.59
N SER A 53 12.64 -12.36 10.86
CA SER A 53 11.72 -12.47 12.00
C SER A 53 10.81 -11.24 12.08
N PRO A 54 9.52 -11.40 12.41
CA PRO A 54 8.64 -10.26 12.63
C PRO A 54 9.14 -9.39 13.78
N ILE A 55 9.07 -8.07 13.60
CA ILE A 55 9.53 -7.08 14.58
C ILE A 55 8.30 -6.54 15.31
N ALA A 56 8.21 -6.80 16.61
CA ALA A 56 7.11 -6.31 17.42
C ALA A 56 7.27 -4.81 17.73
N GLY A 57 6.21 -4.04 17.52
CA GLY A 57 6.10 -2.66 17.96
C GLY A 57 5.63 -2.55 19.41
N LYS A 58 5.88 -1.38 20.01
CA LYS A 58 5.27 -0.94 21.26
C LYS A 58 4.01 -0.15 20.94
N VAL A 59 2.95 -0.33 21.73
CA VAL A 59 1.69 0.42 21.61
C VAL A 59 1.37 1.05 22.96
N GLU A 60 1.23 2.37 22.99
CA GLU A 60 0.92 3.14 24.21
C GLU A 60 0.10 4.39 23.85
N GLY A 61 -0.96 4.67 24.62
CA GLY A 61 -1.78 5.87 24.41
C GLY A 61 -2.40 5.99 23.01
N GLY A 62 -2.71 4.86 22.36
CA GLY A 62 -3.23 4.85 20.99
C GLY A 62 -2.19 5.18 19.91
N ARG A 63 -0.90 5.18 20.23
CA ARG A 63 0.20 5.34 19.29
C ARG A 63 1.06 4.09 19.28
N TYR A 64 1.71 3.83 18.15
CA TYR A 64 2.65 2.74 18.03
C TYR A 64 4.04 3.23 17.62
N LEU A 65 5.04 2.44 17.96
CA LEU A 65 6.44 2.67 17.60
C LEU A 65 7.12 1.33 17.32
N ILE A 66 7.85 1.25 16.21
CA ILE A 66 8.63 0.08 15.80
C ILE A 66 10.05 0.55 15.50
N GLN A 67 11.03 -0.11 16.11
CA GLN A 67 12.44 0.05 15.75
C GLN A 67 12.78 -1.02 14.72
N MET A 68 13.07 -0.62 13.50
CA MET A 68 13.30 -1.52 12.38
C MET A 68 14.60 -1.18 11.65
N PRO A 69 15.22 -2.12 10.93
CA PRO A 69 16.32 -1.81 10.03
C PRO A 69 15.95 -0.70 9.05
N ASP A 70 16.93 0.14 8.69
CA ASP A 70 16.82 1.25 7.72
C ASP A 70 16.69 0.80 6.26
N THR A 71 16.66 -0.52 6.03
CA THR A 71 16.63 -1.14 4.72
C THR A 71 15.72 -2.36 4.75
N GLY A 72 15.15 -2.69 3.59
CA GLY A 72 14.26 -3.84 3.40
C GLY A 72 12.80 -3.43 3.19
N ARG A 73 11.99 -4.40 2.75
CA ARG A 73 10.55 -4.22 2.52
C ARG A 73 9.77 -4.85 3.65
N TYR A 74 8.76 -4.12 4.14
CA TYR A 74 7.97 -4.51 5.30
C TYR A 74 6.49 -4.31 5.08
N HIS A 75 5.68 -5.15 5.72
CA HIS A 75 4.26 -4.94 5.92
C HIS A 75 4.01 -4.66 7.40
N ILE A 76 3.38 -3.54 7.71
CA ILE A 76 2.87 -3.29 9.06
C ILE A 76 1.51 -3.94 9.17
N VAL A 77 1.40 -4.89 10.09
CA VAL A 77 0.19 -5.65 10.37
C VAL A 77 -0.26 -5.35 11.79
N VAL A 78 -1.54 -5.03 11.94
CA VAL A 78 -2.17 -4.89 13.25
C VAL A 78 -2.92 -6.18 13.56
N ARG A 79 -2.77 -6.66 14.79
CA ARG A 79 -3.48 -7.82 15.31
C ARG A 79 -4.23 -7.41 16.57
N ALA A 80 -5.55 -7.52 16.51
CA ALA A 80 -6.45 -7.28 17.61
C ALA A 80 -7.68 -8.19 17.46
N GLU A 81 -8.15 -8.79 18.54
CA GLU A 81 -9.26 -9.74 18.50
C GLU A 81 -10.57 -9.02 18.16
N GLY A 82 -11.26 -9.46 17.09
CA GLY A 82 -12.51 -8.85 16.62
C GLY A 82 -12.32 -7.54 15.83
N TRP A 83 -11.08 -7.18 15.50
CA TRP A 83 -10.74 -5.95 14.78
C TRP A 83 -9.77 -6.24 13.63
N GLU A 84 -9.86 -5.40 12.61
CA GLU A 84 -9.01 -5.45 11.44
C GLU A 84 -8.34 -4.11 11.19
N ALA A 85 -7.27 -4.16 10.39
CA ALA A 85 -6.65 -2.99 9.79
C ALA A 85 -6.08 -3.39 8.43
N ALA A 86 -6.13 -2.46 7.48
CA ALA A 86 -5.44 -2.63 6.21
C ALA A 86 -3.92 -2.71 6.45
N PRO A 87 -3.21 -3.69 5.83
CA PRO A 87 -1.76 -3.74 5.93
C PRO A 87 -1.14 -2.48 5.31
N LYS A 88 -0.06 -1.98 5.92
CA LYS A 88 0.72 -0.86 5.37
C LYS A 88 2.02 -1.36 4.77
N LEU A 89 2.17 -1.20 3.46
CA LEU A 89 3.39 -1.54 2.75
C LEU A 89 4.44 -0.44 2.91
N ILE A 90 5.66 -0.86 3.23
CA ILE A 90 6.85 -0.01 3.36
C ILE A 90 7.90 -0.53 2.38
N TRP A 91 8.23 0.29 1.39
CA TRP A 91 9.24 -0.02 0.40
C TRP A 91 10.65 0.35 0.84
N ASP A 92 10.79 1.50 1.52
CA ASP A 92 12.04 1.95 2.13
C ASP A 92 11.73 2.56 3.51
N PRO A 93 12.20 1.93 4.61
CA PRO A 93 11.99 2.41 5.97
C PRO A 93 12.46 3.86 6.19
N LYS A 94 13.46 4.35 5.45
CA LYS A 94 13.96 5.73 5.56
C LYS A 94 12.98 6.77 5.03
N THR A 95 12.08 6.38 4.13
CA THR A 95 11.14 7.30 3.46
C THR A 95 9.69 7.08 3.86
N ALA A 96 9.40 6.00 4.60
CA ALA A 96 8.04 5.62 5.00
C ALA A 96 7.32 6.70 5.82
N GLY A 97 8.07 7.52 6.58
CA GLY A 97 7.52 8.57 7.43
C GLY A 97 6.59 8.03 8.53
N ALA A 98 5.75 8.91 9.07
CA ALA A 98 4.72 8.51 10.04
C ALA A 98 3.50 7.91 9.33
N LEU A 99 2.97 6.81 9.85
CA LEU A 99 1.87 6.08 9.22
C LEU A 99 0.75 5.85 10.23
N ASP A 100 -0.32 6.63 10.14
CA ASP A 100 -1.51 6.36 10.92
C ASP A 100 -2.22 5.09 10.37
N ILE A 101 -2.77 4.27 11.27
CA ILE A 101 -3.44 3.03 10.92
C ILE A 101 -4.89 3.08 11.40
N LEU A 102 -5.81 3.02 10.44
CA LEU A 102 -7.23 2.81 10.72
C LEU A 102 -7.45 1.37 11.21
N VAL A 103 -8.00 1.24 12.41
CA VAL A 103 -8.57 0.00 12.93
C VAL A 103 -10.10 0.08 12.89
N TYR A 104 -10.74 -1.03 12.54
CA TYR A 104 -12.19 -1.14 12.44
C TYR A 104 -12.66 -2.53 12.90
N PRO A 105 -13.91 -2.67 13.38
CA PRO A 105 -14.45 -3.98 13.73
C PRO A 105 -14.44 -4.96 12.55
N ALA A 106 -14.06 -6.21 12.79
CA ALA A 106 -14.07 -7.24 11.75
C ALA A 106 -15.48 -7.50 11.22
N GLU A 107 -16.49 -7.40 12.09
CA GLU A 107 -17.90 -7.38 11.70
C GLU A 107 -18.28 -5.98 11.22
N VAL A 108 -18.34 -5.82 9.89
CA VAL A 108 -18.67 -4.55 9.26
C VAL A 108 -20.18 -4.28 9.26
N PRO A 109 -20.62 -3.01 9.27
CA PRO A 109 -22.05 -2.67 9.29
C PRO A 109 -22.85 -3.20 8.09
N GLU A 110 -22.22 -3.37 6.93
CA GLU A 110 -22.88 -3.72 5.67
C GLU A 110 -22.30 -5.01 5.05
N PRO A 111 -22.44 -6.18 5.69
CA PRO A 111 -21.76 -7.41 5.26
C PRO A 111 -22.27 -7.95 3.92
N ALA A 112 -23.55 -7.76 3.61
CA ALA A 112 -24.11 -8.15 2.32
C ALA A 112 -23.57 -7.27 1.17
N LEU A 113 -23.43 -5.96 1.43
CA LEU A 113 -22.81 -5.05 0.48
C LEU A 113 -21.32 -5.35 0.32
N ALA A 114 -20.64 -5.73 1.41
CA ALA A 114 -19.24 -6.14 1.37
C ALA A 114 -19.04 -7.32 0.40
N ALA A 115 -19.83 -8.39 0.56
CA ALA A 115 -19.80 -9.54 -0.32
C ALA A 115 -20.08 -9.17 -1.80
N GLU A 116 -21.08 -8.31 -2.03
CA GLU A 116 -21.39 -7.82 -3.38
C GLU A 116 -20.20 -7.05 -3.99
N LEU A 117 -19.57 -6.15 -3.24
CA LEU A 117 -18.45 -5.34 -3.73
C LEU A 117 -17.20 -6.16 -3.99
N ILE A 118 -16.94 -7.18 -3.18
CA ILE A 118 -15.85 -8.16 -3.43
C ILE A 118 -16.09 -8.87 -4.75
N GLU A 119 -17.31 -9.39 -4.98
CA GLU A 119 -17.67 -10.03 -6.25
C GLU A 119 -17.59 -9.04 -7.43
N MET A 120 -18.01 -7.79 -7.21
CA MET A 120 -17.96 -6.76 -8.22
C MET A 120 -16.56 -6.37 -8.63
N GLY A 121 -15.63 -6.32 -7.67
CA GLY A 121 -14.25 -5.91 -7.86
C GLY A 121 -13.27 -7.02 -8.25
N SER A 122 -13.73 -8.27 -8.37
CA SER A 122 -12.90 -9.39 -8.82
C SER A 122 -12.31 -9.10 -10.21
N GLN A 123 -10.98 -8.90 -10.28
CA GLN A 123 -10.27 -8.43 -11.48
C GLN A 123 -10.53 -9.31 -12.71
N GLU A 124 -10.61 -10.63 -12.56
CA GLU A 124 -10.91 -11.57 -13.65
C GLU A 124 -12.26 -11.30 -14.32
N ARG A 125 -13.20 -10.68 -13.60
CA ARG A 125 -14.56 -10.40 -14.06
C ARG A 125 -14.78 -8.95 -14.45
N VAL A 126 -13.89 -8.03 -14.07
CA VAL A 126 -14.02 -6.61 -14.37
C VAL A 126 -13.37 -6.32 -15.72
N LYS A 127 -14.17 -5.78 -16.65
CA LYS A 127 -13.71 -5.36 -17.97
C LYS A 127 -13.66 -3.84 -18.04
N PRO A 128 -12.67 -3.24 -18.74
CA PRO A 128 -12.71 -1.81 -19.04
C PRO A 128 -14.06 -1.43 -19.68
N GLY A 129 -14.71 -0.42 -19.12
CA GLY A 129 -16.01 0.06 -19.58
C GLY A 129 -17.23 -0.80 -19.20
N ASP A 130 -17.14 -1.65 -18.16
CA ASP A 130 -18.28 -2.42 -17.65
C ASP A 130 -19.38 -1.51 -17.08
N ARG A 131 -20.33 -1.13 -17.95
CA ARG A 131 -21.44 -0.23 -17.63
C ARG A 131 -22.40 -0.81 -16.59
N ALA A 132 -22.54 -2.13 -16.49
CA ALA A 132 -23.46 -2.74 -15.52
C ALA A 132 -22.93 -2.55 -14.10
N ARG A 133 -21.63 -2.79 -13.91
CA ARG A 133 -20.96 -2.55 -12.62
C ARG A 133 -20.89 -1.07 -12.28
N GLU A 134 -20.57 -0.22 -13.26
CA GLU A 134 -20.59 1.24 -13.09
C GLU A 134 -21.96 1.73 -12.61
N LYS A 135 -23.04 1.30 -13.26
CA LYS A 135 -24.41 1.65 -12.87
C LYS A 135 -24.74 1.16 -11.46
N ARG A 136 -24.35 -0.08 -11.13
CA ARG A 136 -24.62 -0.65 -9.80
C ARG A 136 -23.86 0.09 -8.70
N LEU A 137 -22.57 0.33 -8.88
CA LEU A 137 -21.77 1.09 -7.93
C LEU A 137 -22.27 2.54 -7.81
N GLY A 138 -22.70 3.15 -8.91
CA GLY A 138 -23.35 4.46 -8.90
C GLY A 138 -24.57 4.49 -7.97
N ALA A 139 -25.46 3.50 -8.07
CA ALA A 139 -26.64 3.40 -7.21
C ALA A 139 -26.28 3.17 -5.74
N ILE A 140 -25.23 2.40 -5.44
CA ILE A 140 -24.70 2.23 -4.08
C ILE A 140 -24.21 3.58 -3.53
N ILE A 141 -23.42 4.31 -4.32
CA ILE A 141 -22.88 5.62 -3.94
C ILE A 141 -24.00 6.64 -3.69
N ASP A 142 -25.04 6.65 -4.52
CA ASP A 142 -26.18 7.56 -4.36
C ASP A 142 -26.99 7.25 -3.08
N ALA A 143 -27.06 5.99 -2.68
CA ALA A 143 -27.83 5.57 -1.51
C ALA A 143 -27.04 5.65 -0.19
N LYS A 144 -25.75 5.31 -0.20
CA LYS A 144 -24.93 5.08 1.01
C LYS A 144 -23.66 5.93 1.07
N GLY A 145 -23.33 6.65 0.00
CA GLY A 145 -22.03 7.31 -0.15
C GLY A 145 -20.93 6.33 -0.60
N TRP A 146 -19.68 6.79 -0.54
CA TRP A 146 -18.54 5.94 -0.90
C TRP A 146 -18.44 4.72 0.03
N PRO A 147 -18.29 3.49 -0.49
CA PRO A 147 -18.06 2.30 0.33
C PRO A 147 -16.71 2.37 1.05
N SER A 148 -16.71 2.93 2.26
CA SER A 148 -15.53 3.10 3.10
C SER A 148 -15.09 1.80 3.77
N VAL A 149 -13.82 1.70 4.15
CA VAL A 149 -13.27 0.54 4.87
C VAL A 149 -14.08 0.21 6.12
N SER A 150 -14.48 1.19 6.92
CA SER A 150 -15.30 0.97 8.12
C SER A 150 -16.74 0.53 7.84
N MET A 151 -17.25 0.75 6.62
CA MET A 151 -18.61 0.38 6.23
C MET A 151 -18.66 -1.07 5.71
N VAL A 152 -17.68 -1.44 4.87
CA VAL A 152 -17.72 -2.68 4.09
C VAL A 152 -16.48 -3.56 4.26
N GLY A 153 -15.46 -3.08 4.97
CA GLY A 153 -14.18 -3.78 5.13
C GLY A 153 -13.18 -3.43 4.03
N TYR A 154 -11.91 -3.74 4.29
CA TYR A 154 -10.80 -3.39 3.40
C TYR A 154 -10.92 -4.01 2.00
N GLU A 155 -11.25 -5.29 1.92
CA GLU A 155 -11.36 -6.02 0.64
C GLU A 155 -12.51 -5.49 -0.23
N ALA A 156 -13.69 -5.27 0.36
CA ALA A 156 -14.83 -4.73 -0.35
C ALA A 156 -14.62 -3.28 -0.82
N ALA A 157 -13.99 -2.44 0.01
CA ALA A 157 -13.61 -1.07 -0.37
C ALA A 157 -12.62 -1.08 -1.55
N ALA A 158 -11.68 -2.03 -1.57
CA ALA A 158 -10.82 -2.27 -2.72
C ALA A 158 -11.63 -2.70 -3.95
N GLY A 159 -12.65 -3.54 -3.78
CA GLY A 159 -13.54 -3.95 -4.86
C GLY A 159 -14.31 -2.80 -5.50
N ALA A 160 -14.84 -1.88 -4.68
CA ALA A 160 -15.46 -0.64 -5.17
C ALA A 160 -14.48 0.21 -5.99
N TRP A 161 -13.25 0.37 -5.51
CA TRP A 161 -12.20 1.05 -6.24
C TRP A 161 -11.87 0.37 -7.58
N THR A 162 -11.75 -0.97 -7.62
CA THR A 162 -11.46 -1.70 -8.86
C THR A 162 -12.51 -1.43 -9.94
N VAL A 163 -13.79 -1.35 -9.56
CA VAL A 163 -14.86 -0.97 -10.49
C VAL A 163 -14.65 0.44 -11.03
N VAL A 164 -14.35 1.42 -10.17
CA VAL A 164 -14.05 2.81 -10.61
C VAL A 164 -12.84 2.86 -11.54
N GLN A 165 -11.78 2.12 -11.21
CA GLN A 165 -10.53 2.08 -11.96
C GLN A 165 -10.71 1.54 -13.40
N HIS A 166 -11.80 0.81 -13.67
CA HIS A 166 -12.17 0.32 -15.00
C HIS A 166 -13.45 0.97 -15.57
N ALA A 167 -14.08 1.88 -14.82
CA ALA A 167 -15.28 2.59 -15.26
C ALA A 167 -14.97 3.67 -16.31
N SER A 168 -16.01 4.30 -16.85
CA SER A 168 -15.88 5.43 -17.76
C SER A 168 -15.10 6.61 -17.13
N PRO A 169 -14.39 7.43 -17.93
CA PRO A 169 -13.74 8.66 -17.45
C PRO A 169 -14.68 9.59 -16.67
N ALA A 170 -15.94 9.68 -17.10
CA ALA A 170 -16.96 10.48 -16.44
C ALA A 170 -17.28 9.96 -15.02
N PHE A 171 -17.38 8.65 -14.86
CA PHE A 171 -17.63 8.04 -13.56
C PHE A 171 -16.42 8.13 -12.63
N LEU A 172 -15.20 7.92 -13.14
CA LEU A 172 -13.97 8.16 -12.40
C LEU A 172 -13.92 9.60 -11.87
N LYS A 173 -14.17 10.58 -12.74
CA LYS A 173 -14.21 12.00 -12.37
C LYS A 173 -15.25 12.29 -11.28
N ARG A 174 -16.43 11.65 -11.34
CA ARG A 174 -17.47 11.76 -10.31
C ARG A 174 -17.02 11.16 -8.97
N CYS A 175 -16.31 10.03 -8.98
CA CYS A 175 -15.91 9.33 -7.76
C CYS A 175 -14.68 9.93 -7.07
N LEU A 176 -13.79 10.61 -7.81
CA LEU A 176 -12.54 11.15 -7.27
C LEU A 176 -12.70 12.02 -6.01
N PRO A 177 -13.62 13.01 -5.96
CA PRO A 177 -13.82 13.80 -4.73
C PRO A 177 -14.26 12.95 -3.53
N LEU A 178 -15.05 11.91 -3.76
CA LEU A 178 -15.50 10.99 -2.71
C LEU A 178 -14.34 10.13 -2.19
N MET A 179 -13.50 9.63 -3.10
CA MET A 179 -12.28 8.90 -2.75
C MET A 179 -11.29 9.80 -1.99
N GLN A 180 -11.15 11.07 -2.37
CA GLN A 180 -10.32 12.04 -1.64
C GLN A 180 -10.85 12.29 -0.22
N ALA A 181 -12.16 12.45 -0.07
CA ALA A 181 -12.79 12.59 1.24
C ALA A 181 -12.60 11.33 2.12
N ALA A 182 -12.71 10.14 1.52
CA ALA A 182 -12.42 8.88 2.21
C ALA A 182 -10.94 8.78 2.62
N ALA A 183 -10.01 9.18 1.74
CA ALA A 183 -8.57 9.16 2.04
C ALA A 183 -8.21 10.10 3.20
N GLY A 184 -8.85 11.28 3.28
CA GLY A 184 -8.70 12.20 4.41
C GLY A 184 -9.14 11.60 5.76
N LYS A 185 -9.89 10.49 5.75
CA LYS A 185 -10.30 9.71 6.92
C LYS A 185 -9.61 8.35 7.01
N GLN A 186 -8.64 8.08 6.14
CA GLN A 186 -7.94 6.78 6.02
C GLN A 186 -8.86 5.60 5.62
N GLU A 187 -10.01 5.91 5.01
CA GLU A 187 -11.08 4.99 4.66
C GLU A 187 -10.95 4.40 3.25
N ILE A 188 -9.78 4.58 2.61
CA ILE A 188 -9.40 4.01 1.32
C ILE A 188 -7.89 3.81 1.31
N ASN A 189 -7.42 2.79 0.57
CA ASN A 189 -5.99 2.62 0.34
C ASN A 189 -5.42 3.86 -0.39
N PRO A 190 -4.39 4.55 0.14
CA PRO A 190 -3.79 5.69 -0.53
C PRO A 190 -3.29 5.36 -1.95
N GLN A 191 -2.69 4.18 -2.17
CA GLN A 191 -2.22 3.77 -3.49
C GLN A 191 -3.36 3.77 -4.52
N HIS A 192 -4.54 3.29 -4.14
CA HIS A 192 -5.73 3.31 -5.00
C HIS A 192 -6.11 4.73 -5.41
N LEU A 193 -6.08 5.69 -4.48
CA LEU A 193 -6.32 7.09 -4.80
C LEU A 193 -5.24 7.65 -5.74
N ALA A 194 -3.96 7.36 -5.50
CA ALA A 194 -2.85 7.82 -6.35
C ALA A 194 -2.99 7.33 -7.81
N LEU A 195 -3.30 6.04 -7.99
CA LEU A 195 -3.56 5.44 -9.31
C LEU A 195 -4.72 6.12 -10.04
N SER A 196 -5.82 6.38 -9.33
CA SER A 196 -6.99 7.03 -9.90
C SER A 196 -6.77 8.50 -10.23
N ILE A 197 -5.98 9.22 -9.42
CA ILE A 197 -5.57 10.60 -9.73
C ILE A 197 -4.76 10.63 -11.01
N ASP A 198 -3.73 9.79 -11.13
CA ASP A 198 -2.88 9.75 -12.31
C ASP A 198 -3.67 9.36 -13.56
N ARG A 199 -4.54 8.35 -13.48
CA ARG A 199 -5.43 7.97 -14.59
C ARG A 199 -6.26 9.17 -15.06
N ALA A 200 -6.96 9.84 -14.15
CA ALA A 200 -7.80 10.98 -14.52
C ALA A 200 -7.01 12.16 -15.09
N ARG A 201 -5.77 12.37 -14.63
CA ARG A 201 -4.90 13.42 -15.15
C ARG A 201 -4.42 13.11 -16.56
N VAL A 202 -3.99 11.88 -16.82
CA VAL A 202 -3.58 11.44 -18.16
C VAL A 202 -4.76 11.50 -19.13
N GLU A 203 -5.95 11.04 -18.73
CA GLU A 203 -7.18 11.17 -19.54
C GLU A 203 -7.52 12.64 -19.86
N ALA A 204 -7.15 13.58 -18.98
CA ALA A 204 -7.30 15.01 -19.18
C ALA A 204 -6.12 15.69 -19.91
N GLY A 205 -5.14 14.91 -20.40
CA GLY A 205 -3.93 15.43 -21.07
C GLY A 205 -2.97 16.20 -20.15
N LYS A 206 -3.08 16.00 -18.83
CA LYS A 206 -2.23 16.66 -17.82
C LYS A 206 -1.09 15.73 -17.38
N PRO A 207 0.06 16.30 -16.99
CA PRO A 207 1.12 15.51 -16.36
C PRO A 207 0.59 14.81 -15.10
N GLN A 208 0.99 13.55 -14.88
CA GLN A 208 0.61 12.77 -13.71
C GLN A 208 1.46 13.14 -12.48
N VAL A 209 0.99 12.80 -11.27
CA VAL A 209 1.63 13.21 -10.00
C VAL A 209 2.51 12.10 -9.43
N TYR A 210 2.08 10.84 -9.60
CA TYR A 210 2.73 9.68 -8.99
C TYR A 210 3.40 8.74 -10.00
N GLY A 211 3.25 8.96 -11.30
CA GLY A 211 3.99 8.21 -12.33
C GLY A 211 3.46 6.80 -12.60
N SER A 212 2.20 6.52 -12.32
CA SER A 212 1.62 5.16 -12.43
C SER A 212 1.09 4.78 -13.81
N GLN A 213 0.79 5.75 -14.68
CA GLN A 213 0.29 5.50 -16.02
C GLN A 213 1.46 5.43 -17.00
N LEU A 214 1.45 4.39 -17.83
CA LEU A 214 2.50 4.10 -18.80
C LEU A 214 1.94 4.14 -20.23
N ARG A 215 2.84 4.39 -21.18
CA ARG A 215 2.57 4.36 -22.62
C ARG A 215 3.71 3.64 -23.34
N ASP A 216 3.46 3.27 -24.58
CA ASP A 216 4.51 2.76 -25.46
C ASP A 216 5.58 3.84 -25.70
N GLY A 217 6.80 3.53 -25.27
CA GLY A 217 7.99 4.34 -25.49
C GLY A 217 8.81 3.83 -26.67
N LYS A 218 10.00 4.40 -26.83
CA LYS A 218 10.92 3.98 -27.91
C LYS A 218 11.41 2.55 -27.70
N GLY A 219 11.43 1.77 -28.78
CA GLY A 219 11.99 0.42 -28.77
C GLY A 219 11.15 -0.61 -28.04
N GLY A 220 9.83 -0.41 -27.96
CA GLY A 220 8.89 -1.36 -27.34
C GLY A 220 8.91 -1.37 -25.81
N LYS A 221 9.63 -0.45 -25.17
CA LYS A 221 9.65 -0.30 -23.72
C LYS A 221 8.52 0.59 -23.25
N LEU A 222 7.87 0.23 -22.16
CA LEU A 222 6.92 1.11 -21.49
C LEU A 222 7.66 2.29 -20.84
N GLU A 223 7.15 3.50 -21.05
CA GLU A 223 7.61 4.72 -20.39
C GLU A 223 6.44 5.40 -19.68
N PRO A 224 6.67 6.13 -18.58
CA PRO A 224 5.60 6.88 -17.94
C PRO A 224 5.13 8.03 -18.83
N TYR A 225 3.82 8.34 -18.78
CA TYR A 225 3.32 9.64 -19.23
C TYR A 225 4.04 10.80 -18.49
N PRO A 226 4.07 12.02 -19.04
CA PRO A 226 4.75 13.16 -18.42
C PRO A 226 4.40 13.31 -16.94
N ILE A 227 5.42 13.51 -16.10
CA ILE A 227 5.28 13.58 -14.64
C ILE A 227 5.46 15.03 -14.20
N GLU A 228 4.53 15.53 -13.42
CA GLU A 228 4.66 16.81 -12.73
C GLU A 228 5.79 16.72 -11.70
N ASP A 229 6.78 17.61 -11.80
CA ASP A 229 7.89 17.71 -10.83
C ASP A 229 8.53 16.33 -10.53
N ALA A 230 9.08 15.70 -11.56
CA ALA A 230 9.67 14.37 -11.46
C ALA A 230 10.81 14.26 -10.43
N ALA A 231 11.46 15.37 -10.08
CA ALA A 231 12.55 15.40 -9.10
C ALA A 231 12.09 15.02 -7.68
N HIS A 232 10.83 15.25 -7.32
CA HIS A 232 10.29 14.97 -5.98
C HIS A 232 9.26 13.83 -5.97
N ILE A 233 9.21 13.01 -7.02
CA ILE A 233 8.22 11.94 -7.15
C ILE A 233 8.34 10.87 -6.05
N GLU A 234 9.56 10.53 -5.64
CA GLU A 234 9.77 9.46 -4.67
C GLU A 234 9.16 9.78 -3.31
N ALA A 235 9.26 11.03 -2.86
CA ALA A 235 8.60 11.47 -1.63
C ALA A 235 7.07 11.36 -1.73
N ARG A 236 6.49 11.70 -2.89
CA ARG A 236 5.04 11.56 -3.13
C ARG A 236 4.61 10.10 -3.18
N ARG A 237 5.41 9.24 -3.81
CA ARG A 237 5.14 7.79 -3.90
C ARG A 237 5.23 7.14 -2.52
N ALA A 238 6.28 7.44 -1.74
CA ALA A 238 6.44 6.94 -0.38
C ALA A 238 5.27 7.35 0.54
N ALA A 239 4.83 8.62 0.47
CA ALA A 239 3.68 9.09 1.25
C ALA A 239 2.35 8.37 0.93
N MET A 240 2.24 7.81 -0.28
CA MET A 240 1.09 7.00 -0.70
C MET A 240 1.34 5.49 -0.54
N GLY A 241 2.46 5.08 0.04
CA GLY A 241 2.88 3.68 0.20
C GLY A 241 3.23 2.99 -1.11
N MET A 242 3.53 3.73 -2.18
CA MET A 242 3.82 3.20 -3.51
C MET A 242 5.29 2.77 -3.63
N GLU A 243 5.52 1.77 -4.49
CA GLU A 243 6.86 1.32 -4.91
C GLU A 243 7.69 2.50 -5.42
N PRO A 244 9.02 2.59 -5.21
CA PRO A 244 9.83 3.59 -5.88
C PRO A 244 9.64 3.57 -7.41
N LEU A 245 9.70 4.72 -8.09
CA LEU A 245 9.37 4.75 -9.52
C LEU A 245 10.32 3.88 -10.34
N ALA A 246 11.61 3.89 -10.01
CA ALA A 246 12.63 3.09 -10.69
C ALA A 246 12.36 1.57 -10.57
N ASP A 247 12.02 1.10 -9.36
CA ASP A 247 11.67 -0.29 -9.09
C ASP A 247 10.40 -0.70 -9.88
N TYR A 248 9.39 0.18 -9.86
CA TYR A 248 8.15 -0.02 -10.62
C TYR A 248 8.40 -0.18 -12.12
N LEU A 249 9.18 0.73 -12.71
CA LEU A 249 9.52 0.70 -14.14
C LEU A 249 10.35 -0.53 -14.52
N ALA A 250 11.26 -0.96 -13.64
CA ALA A 250 12.02 -2.19 -13.85
C ALA A 250 11.10 -3.43 -13.87
N ARG A 251 10.08 -3.47 -13.00
CA ARG A 251 9.13 -4.59 -12.91
C ARG A 251 8.16 -4.67 -14.09
N VAL A 252 7.71 -3.53 -14.62
CA VAL A 252 6.71 -3.45 -15.70
C VAL A 252 7.30 -3.30 -17.10
N GLY A 253 8.56 -2.86 -17.23
CA GLY A 253 9.23 -2.59 -18.50
C GLY A 253 9.86 -3.82 -19.17
N HIS A 254 9.36 -5.02 -18.85
CA HIS A 254 9.75 -6.29 -19.46
C HIS A 254 8.88 -6.65 -20.66
#